data_AF-A0AA39JMU5-F1
#
_entry.id   AF-A0AA39JMU5-F1
#
_cell.length_a   1.000
_cell.length_b   1.000
_cell.length_c   1.000
_cell.angle_alpha   90.00
_cell.angle_beta   90.00
_cell.angle_gamma   90.00
#
_symmetry.space_group_name_H-M   'P 1'
#
loop_
_entity.id
_entity.type
_entity.pdbx_description
1 polymer ?
#
loop_
_entity_poly.entity_id
_entity_poly.type
_entity_poly.pdbx_seq_one_letter_code
_entity_poly.pdbx_strand_id
1 'polypeptide(L)'
;MHDVIEQFQMDRCMGELANDLPPPAHIPLDRAYRRPGSSNIAGGAGMVPPVNGTIDDWCQYAAHHFRPGGLNPPSGITMDLSYRVSYASIWGMLLVRFLHPRDARNYYARYFTAITFRPRYYMDYIEQWNRDQPDKVPIILATERTILQRMIFNGATENLAEVDVIRHLADCSITQEMIDSAYPWAMVWVDQHQSIHFWDHY
;
A
#
# COMPACT_ATOMS: atom_id res chain seq x y z
N MET A 1 15.11 -13.50 -3.25
CA MET A 1 14.10 -13.10 -2.23
C MET A 1 14.76 -12.98 -0.86
N HIS A 2 15.57 -13.96 -0.42
CA HIS A 2 16.44 -13.82 0.76
C HIS A 2 17.39 -12.61 0.70
N ASP A 3 18.11 -12.40 -0.41
CA ASP A 3 19.13 -11.34 -0.50
C ASP A 3 18.59 -9.91 -0.33
N VAL A 4 17.38 -9.67 -0.84
CA VAL A 4 16.68 -8.38 -0.70
C VAL A 4 16.22 -8.18 0.74
N ILE A 5 15.75 -9.25 1.39
CA ILE A 5 15.28 -9.24 2.80
C ILE A 5 16.44 -9.10 3.79
N GLU A 6 17.58 -9.75 3.54
CA GLU A 6 18.79 -9.62 4.36
C GLU A 6 19.43 -8.23 4.26
N GLN A 7 19.43 -7.63 3.06
CA GLN A 7 19.86 -6.23 2.89
C GLN A 7 18.99 -5.26 3.71
N PHE A 8 17.70 -5.55 3.89
CA PHE A 8 16.77 -4.69 4.62
C PHE A 8 16.83 -4.78 6.15
N GLN A 9 17.18 -5.94 6.71
CA GLN A 9 17.38 -6.07 8.17
C GLN A 9 18.62 -5.31 8.67
N MET A 10 19.54 -5.00 7.75
CA MET A 10 20.82 -4.34 8.06
C MET A 10 20.79 -2.82 7.89
N ASP A 11 19.71 -2.24 7.34
CA ASP A 11 19.62 -0.81 7.05
C ASP A 11 19.15 0.01 8.27
N ARG A 12 20.11 0.67 8.93
CA ARG A 12 19.87 1.52 10.11
C ARG A 12 19.02 2.77 9.81
N CYS A 13 19.02 3.27 8.57
CA CYS A 13 18.30 4.50 8.21
C CYS A 13 16.78 4.39 8.40
N MET A 14 16.25 3.16 8.30
CA MET A 14 14.82 2.87 8.45
C MET A 14 14.31 3.02 9.89
N GLY A 15 15.14 2.65 10.87
CA GLY A 15 14.81 2.81 12.29
C GLY A 15 14.81 4.27 12.73
N GLU A 16 15.66 5.10 12.13
CA GLU A 16 15.77 6.53 12.42
C GLU A 16 14.60 7.32 11.82
N LEU A 17 14.21 7.03 10.57
CA LEU A 17 13.09 7.71 9.91
C LEU A 17 11.74 7.48 10.61
N ALA A 18 11.52 6.28 11.16
CA ALA A 18 10.29 5.95 11.89
C ALA A 18 10.12 6.74 13.20
N ASN A 19 11.21 7.22 13.80
CA ASN A 19 11.18 7.94 15.07
C ASN A 19 10.83 9.44 14.91
N ASP A 20 11.07 10.01 13.73
CA ASP A 20 10.87 11.44 13.46
C ASP A 20 9.55 11.76 12.75
N LEU A 21 8.79 10.73 12.34
CA LEU A 21 7.48 10.93 11.71
C LEU A 21 6.40 11.24 12.78
N PRO A 22 5.60 12.31 12.60
CA PRO A 22 4.49 12.56 13.51
C PRO A 22 3.52 11.36 13.47
N PRO A 23 2.91 11.00 14.62
CA PRO A 23 1.94 9.92 14.66
C PRO A 23 0.83 10.18 13.63
N PRO A 24 0.40 9.17 12.84
CA PRO A 24 -0.59 9.39 11.80
C PRO A 24 -1.86 9.98 12.39
N ALA A 25 -2.52 10.89 11.67
CA ALA A 25 -3.88 11.28 12.04
C ALA A 25 -4.78 10.01 12.05
N HIS A 26 -5.72 9.96 12.99
CA HIS A 26 -6.59 8.81 13.19
C HIS A 26 -8.05 9.25 13.17
N ILE A 27 -8.91 8.46 12.53
CA ILE A 27 -10.36 8.66 12.65
C ILE A 27 -10.89 7.80 13.79
N PRO A 28 -11.53 8.39 14.81
CA PRO A 28 -12.28 7.61 15.79
C PRO A 28 -13.49 6.97 15.11
N LEU A 29 -13.70 5.68 15.35
CA LEU A 29 -14.92 4.97 14.95
C LEU A 29 -16.15 5.68 15.50
N ASP A 30 -17.04 6.11 14.60
CA ASP A 30 -18.32 6.72 14.98
C ASP A 30 -19.15 5.72 15.80
N ARG A 31 -19.77 6.24 16.87
CA ARG A 31 -20.58 5.47 17.82
C ARG A 31 -21.73 4.74 17.14
N ALA A 32 -22.34 5.29 16.09
CA ALA A 32 -23.43 4.68 15.35
C ALA A 32 -23.04 3.31 14.77
N TYR A 33 -21.74 3.08 14.57
CA TYR A 33 -21.22 1.92 13.87
C TYR A 33 -20.38 0.99 14.77
N ARG A 34 -20.42 1.18 16.10
CA ARG A 34 -19.78 0.29 17.09
C ARG A 34 -20.50 -1.04 17.32
N ARG A 35 -21.76 -1.17 16.88
CA ARG A 35 -22.54 -2.40 17.06
C ARG A 35 -22.46 -3.26 15.79
N PRO A 36 -22.01 -4.52 15.87
CA PRO A 36 -22.21 -5.46 14.77
C PRO A 36 -23.72 -5.68 14.59
N GLY A 37 -24.22 -5.51 13.38
CA GLY A 37 -25.57 -5.97 13.04
C GLY A 37 -25.64 -7.48 13.22
N SER A 38 -26.65 -7.97 13.94
CA SER A 38 -26.80 -9.39 14.34
C SER A 38 -26.99 -10.38 13.18
N SER A 39 -26.96 -9.93 11.92
CA SER A 39 -27.33 -10.73 10.75
C SER A 39 -26.27 -10.81 9.64
N ASN A 40 -25.10 -10.16 9.76
CA ASN A 40 -24.10 -10.19 8.68
C ASN A 40 -23.02 -11.25 8.91
N ILE A 41 -23.21 -12.40 8.28
CA ILE A 41 -22.28 -13.55 8.19
C ILE A 41 -20.92 -13.16 7.56
N ALA A 42 -20.82 -11.98 6.94
CA ALA A 42 -19.58 -11.43 6.38
C ALA A 42 -18.84 -10.42 7.28
N GLY A 43 -19.29 -10.18 8.52
CA GLY A 43 -18.56 -9.36 9.51
C GLY A 43 -18.48 -7.85 9.24
N GLY A 44 -19.03 -7.36 8.13
CA GLY A 44 -19.14 -5.92 7.82
C GLY A 44 -20.46 -5.30 8.27
N ALA A 45 -20.47 -3.99 8.53
CA ALA A 45 -21.67 -3.22 8.90
C ALA A 45 -22.70 -3.05 7.77
N GLY A 46 -22.55 -3.76 6.64
CA GLY A 46 -23.42 -3.63 5.46
C GLY A 46 -23.17 -2.36 4.64
N MET A 47 -22.05 -1.67 4.88
CA MET A 47 -21.69 -0.49 4.10
C MET A 47 -21.18 -0.89 2.72
N VAL A 48 -21.61 -0.16 1.69
CA VAL A 48 -21.12 -0.33 0.32
C VAL A 48 -19.74 0.35 0.21
N PRO A 49 -18.77 -0.21 -0.56
CA PRO A 49 -17.52 0.48 -0.87
C PRO A 49 -17.79 1.88 -1.44
N PRO A 50 -17.14 2.95 -0.94
CA PRO A 50 -17.34 4.29 -1.46
C PRO A 50 -16.92 4.38 -2.93
N VAL A 51 -17.84 4.73 -3.83
CA VAL A 51 -17.50 5.02 -5.22
C VAL A 51 -17.27 6.53 -5.33
N ASN A 52 -16.07 6.94 -5.76
CA ASN A 52 -15.65 8.35 -5.75
C ASN A 52 -15.73 9.01 -4.35
N GLY A 53 -15.63 8.21 -3.29
CA GLY A 53 -15.61 8.69 -1.91
C GLY A 53 -14.30 9.37 -1.55
N THR A 54 -14.37 10.25 -0.55
CA THR A 54 -13.22 10.89 0.08
C THR A 54 -12.35 9.88 0.84
N ILE A 55 -11.14 10.27 1.21
CA ILE A 55 -10.29 9.41 2.06
C ILE A 55 -10.96 9.12 3.40
N ASP A 56 -11.75 10.05 3.94
CA ASP A 56 -12.55 9.85 5.16
C ASP A 56 -13.61 8.77 4.98
N ASP A 57 -14.33 8.77 3.85
CA ASP A 57 -15.33 7.74 3.53
C ASP A 57 -14.67 6.35 3.48
N TRP A 58 -13.46 6.27 2.91
CA TRP A 58 -12.70 5.04 2.82
C TRP A 58 -12.13 4.60 4.18
N CYS A 59 -11.66 5.52 5.00
CA CYS A 59 -11.23 5.26 6.37
C CYS A 59 -12.39 4.67 7.19
N GLN A 60 -13.59 5.25 7.11
CA GLN A 60 -14.79 4.71 7.78
C GLN A 60 -15.14 3.33 7.22
N TYR A 61 -15.24 3.19 5.90
CA TYR A 61 -15.52 1.89 5.27
C TYR A 61 -14.56 0.79 5.75
N ALA A 62 -13.26 1.11 5.79
CA ALA A 62 -12.23 0.19 6.22
C ALA A 62 -12.33 -0.15 7.71
N ALA A 63 -12.60 0.84 8.56
CA ALA A 63 -12.79 0.62 9.99
C ALA A 63 -13.95 -0.36 10.29
N HIS A 64 -14.93 -0.43 9.39
CA HIS A 64 -16.07 -1.35 9.52
C HIS A 64 -15.84 -2.75 8.95
N HIS A 65 -15.05 -2.88 7.90
CA HIS A 65 -14.87 -4.16 7.19
C HIS A 65 -13.57 -4.89 7.51
N PHE A 66 -12.58 -4.17 8.05
CA PHE A 66 -11.24 -4.68 8.32
C PHE A 66 -10.93 -4.65 9.82
N ARG A 67 -11.90 -5.09 10.65
CA ARG A 67 -11.73 -5.14 12.11
C ARG A 67 -10.72 -6.22 12.51
N PRO A 68 -9.95 -6.02 13.60
CA PRO A 68 -9.13 -7.07 14.20
C PRO A 68 -9.95 -8.33 14.46
N GLY A 69 -9.46 -9.49 14.01
CA GLY A 69 -10.15 -10.77 14.10
C GLY A 69 -11.16 -11.07 12.97
N GLY A 70 -11.27 -10.17 11.97
CA GLY A 70 -12.06 -10.43 10.76
C GLY A 70 -11.38 -11.44 9.82
N LEU A 71 -12.18 -12.13 8.99
CA LEU A 71 -11.71 -13.17 8.05
C LEU A 71 -10.87 -12.63 6.87
N ASN A 72 -10.70 -11.31 6.74
CA ASN A 72 -9.94 -10.68 5.66
C ASN A 72 -8.50 -10.36 6.14
N PRO A 73 -7.44 -11.03 5.66
CA PRO A 73 -6.07 -10.89 6.17
C PRO A 73 -5.45 -9.48 6.21
N PRO A 74 -5.83 -8.49 5.36
CA PRO A 74 -5.29 -7.14 5.52
C PRO A 74 -5.82 -6.42 6.78
N SER A 75 -6.73 -7.04 7.54
CA SER A 75 -7.45 -6.43 8.66
C SER A 75 -6.60 -6.04 9.87
N GLY A 76 -5.37 -6.54 9.97
CA GLY A 76 -4.37 -6.04 10.94
C GLY A 76 -3.55 -4.83 10.46
N ILE A 77 -3.54 -4.53 9.16
CA ILE A 77 -2.69 -3.48 8.55
C ILE A 77 -3.20 -2.08 8.89
N THR A 78 -4.51 -1.95 9.03
CA THR A 78 -5.17 -0.66 8.97
C THR A 78 -5.72 -0.19 10.31
N MET A 79 -5.90 -1.10 11.27
CA MET A 79 -6.55 -0.81 12.53
C MET A 79 -5.63 -1.17 13.70
N ASP A 80 -5.23 -0.19 14.51
CA ASP A 80 -4.42 -0.43 15.70
C ASP A 80 -5.22 -1.19 16.78
N LEU A 81 -4.54 -1.64 17.84
CA LEU A 81 -5.18 -2.30 18.99
C LEU A 81 -6.21 -1.41 19.74
N SER A 82 -6.25 -0.11 19.43
CA SER A 82 -7.23 0.86 19.93
C SER A 82 -8.42 1.05 18.97
N TYR A 83 -8.56 0.19 17.95
CA TYR A 83 -9.57 0.28 16.90
C TYR A 83 -9.52 1.58 16.09
N ARG A 84 -8.33 2.14 15.88
CA ARG A 84 -8.13 3.37 15.12
C ARG A 84 -7.57 3.06 13.75
N VAL A 85 -8.05 3.79 12.75
CA VAL A 85 -7.57 3.68 11.38
C VAL A 85 -6.59 4.80 11.06
N SER A 86 -5.39 4.42 10.61
CA SER A 86 -4.37 5.35 10.13
C SER A 86 -4.66 5.77 8.69
N TYR A 87 -4.71 7.07 8.42
CA TYR A 87 -4.85 7.61 7.06
C TYR A 87 -3.74 7.11 6.12
N ALA A 88 -2.50 7.06 6.61
CA ALA A 88 -1.35 6.53 5.87
C ALA A 88 -1.55 5.05 5.49
N SER A 89 -2.08 4.25 6.42
CA SER A 89 -2.38 2.84 6.17
C SER A 89 -3.49 2.65 5.14
N ILE A 90 -4.53 3.50 5.20
CA ILE A 90 -5.62 3.51 4.22
C ILE A 90 -5.12 3.95 2.85
N TRP A 91 -4.31 4.98 2.81
CA TRP A 91 -3.76 5.53 1.58
C TRP A 91 -3.00 4.47 0.78
N GLY A 92 -2.05 3.76 1.42
CA GLY A 92 -1.33 2.66 0.76
C GLY A 92 -2.25 1.53 0.28
N MET A 93 -3.25 1.15 1.09
CA MET A 93 -4.25 0.15 0.69
C MET A 93 -5.05 0.60 -0.54
N LEU A 94 -5.50 1.86 -0.57
CA LEU A 94 -6.28 2.41 -1.68
C LEU A 94 -5.45 2.47 -2.95
N LEU A 95 -4.20 2.94 -2.88
CA LEU A 95 -3.30 2.94 -4.03
C LEU A 95 -3.16 1.55 -4.62
N VAL A 96 -2.87 0.52 -3.82
CA VAL A 96 -2.82 -0.86 -4.35
C VAL A 96 -4.15 -1.29 -4.93
N ARG A 97 -5.29 -0.97 -4.28
CA ARG A 97 -6.63 -1.37 -4.72
C ARG A 97 -7.03 -0.76 -6.07
N PHE A 98 -6.64 0.48 -6.33
CA PHE A 98 -7.00 1.19 -7.55
C PHE A 98 -6.03 0.95 -8.70
N LEU A 99 -4.73 0.86 -8.40
CA LEU A 99 -3.68 0.89 -9.42
C LEU A 99 -3.33 -0.49 -9.99
N HIS A 100 -3.59 -1.57 -9.26
CA HIS A 100 -3.12 -2.90 -9.69
C HIS A 100 -3.79 -3.42 -10.99
N PRO A 101 -3.06 -4.14 -11.87
CA PRO A 101 -3.67 -4.82 -13.01
C PRO A 101 -4.60 -5.94 -12.54
N ARG A 102 -5.60 -6.31 -13.36
CA ARG A 102 -6.62 -7.30 -12.99
C ARG A 102 -6.01 -8.65 -12.64
N ASP A 103 -5.04 -9.11 -13.44
CA ASP A 103 -4.54 -10.48 -13.37
C ASP A 103 -3.21 -10.61 -12.61
N ALA A 104 -2.51 -9.49 -12.32
CA ALA A 104 -1.20 -9.50 -11.64
C ALA A 104 -1.21 -8.73 -10.30
N ARG A 105 -2.34 -8.72 -9.59
CA ARG A 105 -2.51 -7.99 -8.32
C ARG A 105 -1.41 -8.28 -7.30
N ASN A 106 -1.08 -9.57 -7.10
CA ASN A 106 -0.13 -9.99 -6.08
C ASN A 106 1.30 -9.52 -6.39
N TYR A 107 1.71 -9.59 -7.67
CA TYR A 107 3.01 -9.10 -8.11
C TYR A 107 3.09 -7.58 -8.01
N TYR A 108 2.05 -6.86 -8.45
CA TYR A 108 1.98 -5.42 -8.32
C TYR A 108 2.07 -4.96 -6.86
N ALA A 109 1.29 -5.60 -5.97
CA ALA A 109 1.31 -5.29 -4.55
C ALA A 109 2.70 -5.50 -3.94
N ARG A 110 3.40 -6.59 -4.30
CA ARG A 110 4.77 -6.86 -3.84
C ARG A 110 5.75 -5.76 -4.24
N TYR A 111 5.78 -5.37 -5.51
CA TYR A 111 6.67 -4.30 -5.98
C TYR A 111 6.29 -2.95 -5.38
N PHE A 112 4.99 -2.63 -5.35
CA PHE A 112 4.52 -1.39 -4.73
C PHE A 112 4.93 -1.32 -3.26
N THR A 113 4.73 -2.39 -2.48
CA THR A 113 5.20 -2.46 -1.10
C THR A 113 6.71 -2.26 -1.00
N ALA A 114 7.51 -2.93 -1.85
CA ALA A 114 8.96 -2.78 -1.83
C ALA A 114 9.40 -1.34 -2.15
N ILE A 115 8.73 -0.67 -3.09
CA ILE A 115 8.99 0.75 -3.43
C ILE A 115 8.63 1.64 -2.23
N THR A 116 7.44 1.50 -1.68
CA THR A 116 6.94 2.30 -0.55
C THR A 116 7.72 2.09 0.74
N PHE A 117 8.24 0.88 0.96
CA PHE A 117 9.03 0.55 2.15
C PHE A 117 10.42 1.21 2.12
N ARG A 118 10.90 1.70 0.97
CA ARG A 118 12.21 2.36 0.85
C ARG A 118 12.00 3.88 0.68
N PRO A 119 12.20 4.69 1.73
CA PRO A 119 12.07 6.13 1.66
C PRO A 119 12.92 6.71 0.53
N ARG A 120 12.38 7.69 -0.22
CA ARG A 120 13.04 8.34 -1.38
C ARG A 120 13.37 7.46 -2.58
N TYR A 121 13.26 6.14 -2.46
CA TYR A 121 13.68 5.19 -3.49
C TYR A 121 13.01 5.41 -4.84
N TYR A 122 11.74 5.80 -4.84
CA TYR A 122 10.98 5.98 -6.06
C TYR A 122 11.60 7.05 -6.97
N MET A 123 11.95 8.21 -6.43
CA MET A 123 12.64 9.26 -7.20
C MET A 123 14.09 8.90 -7.51
N ASP A 124 14.82 8.35 -6.54
CA ASP A 124 16.22 7.94 -6.73
C ASP A 124 16.33 6.90 -7.86
N TYR A 125 15.39 5.96 -7.93
CA TYR A 125 15.30 4.99 -9.02
C TYR A 125 15.06 5.64 -10.37
N ILE A 126 14.11 6.58 -10.46
CA ILE A 126 13.80 7.28 -11.71
C ILE A 126 15.02 8.05 -12.22
N GLU A 127 15.70 8.78 -11.32
CA GLU A 127 16.91 9.53 -11.64
C GLU A 127 18.03 8.61 -12.12
N GLN A 128 18.27 7.51 -11.41
CA GLN A 128 19.31 6.53 -11.75
C GLN A 128 18.98 5.82 -13.08
N TRP A 129 17.74 5.39 -13.29
CA TRP A 129 17.30 4.76 -14.53
C TRP A 129 17.50 5.67 -15.73
N ASN A 130 17.06 6.93 -15.63
CA ASN A 130 17.20 7.91 -16.71
C ASN A 130 18.67 8.23 -17.03
N ARG A 131 19.55 8.19 -16.03
CA ARG A 131 21.00 8.37 -16.20
C ARG A 131 21.65 7.16 -16.88
N ASP A 132 21.30 5.95 -16.46
CA ASP A 132 21.95 4.71 -16.91
C ASP A 132 21.41 4.18 -18.23
N GLN A 133 20.21 4.60 -18.63
CA GLN A 133 19.51 4.12 -19.82
C GLN A 133 19.13 5.28 -20.77
N PRO A 134 20.10 6.09 -21.25
CA PRO A 134 19.81 7.28 -22.05
C PRO A 134 19.13 6.96 -23.39
N ASP A 135 19.34 5.76 -23.92
CA ASP A 135 18.74 5.31 -25.19
C ASP A 135 17.29 4.81 -25.04
N LYS A 136 16.79 4.67 -23.81
CA LYS A 136 15.43 4.25 -23.52
C LYS A 136 14.54 5.46 -23.26
N VAL A 137 13.23 5.27 -23.42
CA VAL A 137 12.26 6.30 -23.04
C VAL A 137 12.42 6.60 -21.54
N PRO A 138 12.68 7.88 -21.17
CA PRO A 138 12.86 8.26 -19.79
C PRO A 138 11.56 8.11 -19.02
N ILE A 139 11.68 7.80 -17.74
CA ILE A 139 10.54 7.82 -16.81
C ILE A 139 10.35 9.27 -16.38
N ILE A 140 9.18 9.84 -16.69
CA ILE A 140 8.84 11.22 -16.38
C ILE A 140 7.54 11.20 -15.56
N LEU A 141 7.50 11.94 -14.45
CA LEU A 141 6.26 12.10 -13.70
C LEU A 141 5.28 12.91 -14.55
N ALA A 142 4.08 12.38 -14.76
CA ALA A 142 3.01 13.13 -15.38
C ALA A 142 2.73 14.41 -14.58
N THR A 143 2.65 15.54 -15.28
CA THR A 143 2.42 16.87 -14.68
C THR A 143 0.94 17.23 -14.61
N GLU A 144 0.07 16.37 -15.14
CA GLU A 144 -1.38 16.53 -15.09
C GLU A 144 -1.96 16.12 -13.72
N ARG A 145 -3.27 16.32 -13.55
CA ARG A 145 -4.02 15.91 -12.36
C ARG A 145 -3.72 14.43 -12.05
N THR A 146 -3.46 14.13 -10.78
CA THR A 146 -3.38 12.76 -10.28
C THR A 146 -4.66 12.00 -10.61
N ILE A 147 -4.55 11.02 -11.51
CA ILE A 147 -5.64 10.13 -11.88
C ILE A 147 -5.25 8.73 -11.38
N LEU A 148 -6.02 8.21 -10.42
CA LEU A 148 -5.84 6.85 -9.92
C LEU A 148 -6.43 5.86 -10.94
N GLN A 149 -5.67 5.59 -11.98
CA GLN A 149 -6.05 4.64 -13.02
C GLN A 149 -5.48 3.26 -12.75
N ARG A 150 -6.27 2.24 -13.09
CA ARG A 150 -5.82 0.86 -13.05
C ARG A 150 -4.76 0.60 -14.13
N MET A 151 -3.68 -0.08 -13.78
CA MET A 151 -2.66 -0.51 -14.72
C MET A 151 -3.25 -1.43 -15.78
N ILE A 152 -3.00 -1.10 -17.04
CA ILE A 152 -3.23 -1.99 -18.17
C ILE A 152 -1.91 -2.71 -18.43
N PHE A 153 -1.85 -4.00 -18.11
CA PHE A 153 -0.67 -4.83 -18.33
C PHE A 153 -1.04 -6.00 -19.22
N ASN A 154 -0.42 -6.06 -20.40
CA ASN A 154 -0.70 -7.05 -21.44
C ASN A 154 0.32 -8.20 -21.47
N GLY A 155 1.29 -8.20 -20.55
CA GLY A 155 2.27 -9.28 -20.40
C GLY A 155 1.75 -10.45 -19.55
N ALA A 156 2.49 -11.55 -19.54
CA ALA A 156 2.25 -12.63 -18.58
C ALA A 156 2.49 -12.12 -17.16
N THR A 157 1.66 -12.54 -16.20
CA THR A 157 1.60 -11.95 -14.84
C THR A 157 2.94 -11.97 -14.10
N GLU A 158 3.72 -13.01 -14.32
CA GLU A 158 5.04 -13.28 -13.77
C GLU A 158 6.15 -12.40 -14.39
N ASN A 159 5.88 -11.78 -15.54
CA ASN A 159 6.81 -10.88 -16.22
C ASN A 159 6.66 -9.42 -15.78
N LEU A 160 5.73 -9.11 -14.87
CA LEU A 160 5.62 -7.78 -14.30
C LEU A 160 6.91 -7.47 -13.53
N ALA A 161 7.62 -6.40 -13.91
CA ALA A 161 8.84 -5.97 -13.24
C ALA A 161 8.62 -4.71 -12.39
N GLU A 162 9.57 -4.42 -11.49
CA GLU A 162 9.54 -3.22 -10.65
C GLU A 162 9.47 -1.93 -11.49
N VAL A 163 10.22 -1.87 -12.59
CA VAL A 163 10.23 -0.72 -13.51
C VAL A 163 8.86 -0.46 -14.15
N ASP A 164 8.06 -1.50 -14.37
CA ASP A 164 6.72 -1.36 -14.93
C ASP A 164 5.77 -0.71 -13.92
N VAL A 165 5.92 -1.08 -12.64
CA VAL A 165 5.16 -0.45 -11.54
C VAL A 165 5.58 0.99 -11.35
N ILE A 166 6.88 1.29 -11.35
CA ILE A 166 7.40 2.67 -11.23
C ILE A 166 6.90 3.55 -12.38
N ARG A 167 6.94 3.05 -13.62
CA ARG A 167 6.38 3.77 -14.78
C ARG A 167 4.88 4.03 -14.62
N HIS A 168 4.13 3.02 -14.22
CA HIS A 168 2.70 3.18 -13.99
C HIS A 168 2.37 4.22 -12.90
N LEU A 169 3.15 4.23 -11.81
CA LEU A 169 3.02 5.25 -10.76
C LEU A 169 3.31 6.66 -11.30
N ALA A 170 4.35 6.80 -12.13
CA ALA A 170 4.72 8.07 -12.74
C ALA A 170 3.63 8.56 -13.72
N ASP A 171 3.06 7.67 -14.52
CA ASP A 171 1.95 7.95 -15.44
C ASP A 171 0.68 8.40 -14.69
N CYS A 172 0.46 7.93 -13.47
CA CYS A 172 -0.66 8.32 -12.61
C CYS A 172 -0.39 9.62 -11.80
N SER A 173 0.71 10.33 -12.07
CA SER A 173 1.18 11.48 -11.30
C SER A 173 1.33 11.18 -9.79
N ILE A 174 1.76 9.97 -9.42
CA ILE A 174 2.06 9.63 -8.02
C ILE A 174 3.44 10.20 -7.68
N THR A 175 3.49 11.03 -6.64
CA THR A 175 4.71 11.70 -6.19
C THR A 175 5.45 10.89 -5.13
N GLN A 176 6.72 11.23 -4.87
CA GLN A 176 7.50 10.68 -3.76
C GLN A 176 6.78 10.84 -2.41
N GLU A 177 6.23 12.02 -2.14
CA GLU A 177 5.51 12.30 -0.89
C GLU A 177 4.28 11.38 -0.72
N MET A 178 3.55 11.11 -1.80
CA MET A 178 2.42 10.18 -1.78
C MET A 178 2.87 8.73 -1.55
N ILE A 179 4.03 8.33 -2.07
CA ILE A 179 4.64 7.02 -1.81
C ILE A 179 5.09 6.93 -0.35
N ASP A 180 5.85 7.91 0.15
CA ASP A 180 6.34 7.94 1.53
C ASP A 180 5.19 7.98 2.53
N SER A 181 4.08 8.64 2.19
CA SER A 181 2.85 8.64 3.01
C SER A 181 2.22 7.25 3.16
N ALA A 182 2.54 6.29 2.28
CA ALA A 182 2.11 4.91 2.38
C ALA A 182 3.12 4.01 3.14
N TYR A 183 4.24 4.54 3.64
CA TYR A 183 5.26 3.78 4.36
C TYR A 183 4.70 2.92 5.52
N PRO A 184 3.84 3.46 6.42
CA PRO A 184 3.25 2.65 7.49
C PRO A 184 2.44 1.45 6.98
N TRP A 185 1.74 1.61 5.84
CA TRP A 185 1.05 0.49 5.20
C TRP A 185 2.02 -0.60 4.75
N ALA A 186 3.12 -0.20 4.09
CA ALA A 186 4.11 -1.12 3.58
C ALA A 186 4.80 -1.90 4.70
N MET A 187 5.14 -1.24 5.81
CA MET A 187 5.71 -1.92 6.99
C MET A 187 4.85 -3.08 7.47
N VAL A 188 3.56 -2.84 7.68
CA VAL A 188 2.67 -3.89 8.20
C VAL A 188 2.39 -4.96 7.13
N TRP A 189 2.34 -4.58 5.85
CA TRP A 189 2.24 -5.55 4.76
C TRP A 189 3.43 -6.52 4.78
N VAL A 190 4.66 -6.00 4.92
CA VAL A 190 5.88 -6.82 4.98
C VAL A 190 5.86 -7.75 6.19
N ASP A 191 5.56 -7.25 7.38
CA ASP A 191 5.50 -8.04 8.61
C ASP A 191 4.53 -9.25 8.49
N GLN A 192 3.34 -9.02 7.92
CA GLN A 192 2.36 -10.09 7.70
C GLN A 192 2.80 -11.12 6.66
N HIS A 193 3.45 -10.70 5.58
CA HIS A 193 3.85 -11.61 4.51
C HIS A 193 5.20 -12.29 4.79
N GLN A 194 5.99 -11.78 5.74
CA GLN A 194 7.16 -12.46 6.29
C GLN A 194 6.77 -13.51 7.33
N SER A 195 5.80 -13.21 8.20
CA SER A 195 5.34 -14.13 9.24
C SER A 195 4.62 -15.36 8.68
N ILE A 196 3.89 -15.26 7.56
CA ILE A 196 3.27 -16.42 6.89
C ILE A 196 4.32 -17.45 6.42
N HIS A 197 5.53 -17.02 6.05
CA HIS A 197 6.61 -17.94 5.67
C HIS A 197 7.27 -18.68 6.85
N PHE A 198 7.02 -18.26 8.11
CA PHE A 198 7.55 -18.94 9.30
C PHE A 198 6.63 -20.05 9.84
N TRP A 199 5.35 -20.08 9.45
CA TRP A 199 4.39 -21.11 9.91
C TRP A 199 4.30 -22.35 9.02
N ASP A 200 4.85 -22.31 7.80
CA ASP A 200 4.93 -23.49 6.92
C ASP A 200 6.14 -24.40 7.21
N HIS A 201 6.92 -24.10 8.28
CA HIS A 201 8.14 -24.83 8.65
C HIS A 201 8.20 -25.32 10.11
N TYR A 202 7.07 -25.41 10.80
CA TYR A 202 6.97 -26.12 12.09
C TYR A 202 5.75 -27.05 12.15
#